data_AF-A0A0H5DPV3-F1
#
_entry.id   AF-A0A0H5DPV3-F1
#
_cell.length_a   1.000
_cell.length_b   1.000
_cell.length_c   1.000
_cell.angle_alpha   90.00
_cell.angle_beta   90.00
_cell.angle_gamma   90.00
#
_symmetry.space_group_name_H-M   'P 1'
#
loop_
_entity.id
_entity.type
_entity.pdbx_description
1 polymer ?
#
loop_
_entity_poly.entity_id
_entity_poly.type
_entity_poly.pdbx_seq_one_letter_code
_entity_poly.pdbx_strand_id
1 'polypeptide(L)'
;MQAEEAARKIPSAFIHRRFHSFLGIWLVLFLIEHLLTNSEAALFFGADGEGFITMVNFIHSLPYLPVVEVALLLIPFSLHIVWGIKYLFTMKQNAYGKDPSHPHLPENRRNHAYTWQRITSWLLVIFVILHVGQMRFLKYPETVRLGDEDYFLVKVSEDAGLPTVAARLGIDTYTSPLIKAERRNFEMEKKARISTAEARDAIVSLFTGQESLEKSSVIRQELEQKERFIEQLESFSLKHQEVVLMSKNIGTAFLMNVRDTFKSPLMLILYSFFVLAAVFHASNGIWSFAVTWGLCLSVRGQRIVEKISFAFMALLAFLGLIAIWGTYLINLKY
;
A
#
# COMPACT_ATOMS: atom_id res chain seq x y z
N MET A 1 3.01 56.54 -6.23
CA MET A 1 3.49 55.63 -5.17
C MET A 1 2.41 54.69 -4.63
N GLN A 2 1.37 55.12 -3.90
CA GLN A 2 0.36 54.17 -3.36
C GLN A 2 -0.50 53.44 -4.41
N ALA A 3 -0.72 54.05 -5.59
CA ALA A 3 -1.40 53.39 -6.72
C ALA A 3 -0.51 52.39 -7.49
N GLU A 4 0.81 52.54 -7.38
CA GLU A 4 1.82 51.66 -8.01
C GLU A 4 2.13 50.44 -7.12
N GLU A 5 2.02 50.61 -5.81
CA GLU A 5 2.21 49.55 -4.81
C GLU A 5 1.02 48.56 -4.75
N ALA A 6 -0.16 49.00 -5.21
CA ALA A 6 -1.32 48.14 -5.43
C ALA A 6 -1.17 47.24 -6.69
N ALA A 7 -0.19 47.50 -7.56
CA ALA A 7 -0.16 46.99 -8.93
C ALA A 7 0.39 45.56 -9.13
N ARG A 8 0.73 44.79 -8.08
CA ARG A 8 1.35 43.46 -8.31
C ARG A 8 1.10 42.37 -7.26
N LYS A 9 -0.03 42.40 -6.55
CA LYS A 9 -0.39 41.26 -5.69
C LYS A 9 -1.03 40.16 -6.54
N ILE A 10 -0.26 39.09 -6.81
CA ILE A 10 -0.78 37.88 -7.44
C ILE A 10 -1.98 37.37 -6.62
N PRO A 11 -3.15 37.13 -7.22
CA PRO A 11 -4.31 36.68 -6.47
C PRO A 11 -4.03 35.38 -5.73
N SER A 12 -4.39 35.29 -4.45
CA SER A 12 -4.22 34.06 -3.64
C SER A 12 -4.88 32.85 -4.29
N ALA A 13 -6.04 33.04 -4.93
CA ALA A 13 -6.73 32.01 -5.69
C ALA A 13 -5.90 31.44 -6.85
N PHE A 14 -5.07 32.28 -7.50
CA PHE A 14 -4.13 31.80 -8.52
C PHE A 14 -3.04 30.95 -7.88
N ILE A 15 -2.42 31.42 -6.79
CA ILE A 15 -1.37 30.70 -6.07
C ILE A 15 -1.86 29.33 -5.59
N HIS A 16 -3.05 29.25 -4.97
CA HIS A 16 -3.62 27.99 -4.50
C HIS A 16 -3.85 27.00 -5.65
N ARG A 17 -4.37 27.46 -6.79
CA ARG A 17 -4.58 26.58 -7.97
C ARG A 17 -3.25 26.05 -8.52
N ARG A 18 -2.21 26.88 -8.54
CA ARG A 18 -0.86 26.45 -8.95
C ARG A 18 -0.32 25.40 -8.01
N PHE A 19 -0.37 25.66 -6.71
CA PHE A 19 0.19 24.74 -5.73
C PHE A 19 -0.59 23.41 -5.68
N HIS A 20 -1.93 23.44 -5.74
CA HIS A 20 -2.75 22.23 -5.93
C HIS A 20 -2.35 21.42 -7.17
N SER A 21 -2.10 22.10 -8.30
CA SER A 21 -1.67 21.46 -9.55
C SER A 21 -0.26 20.87 -9.45
N PHE A 22 0.65 21.54 -8.74
CA PHE A 22 2.00 21.05 -8.47
C PHE A 22 1.98 19.78 -7.61
N LEU A 23 1.23 19.81 -6.50
CA LEU A 23 1.00 18.62 -5.67
C LEU A 23 0.38 17.49 -6.48
N GLY A 24 -0.53 17.80 -7.40
CA GLY A 24 -1.10 16.79 -8.31
C GLY A 24 -0.03 16.06 -9.12
N ILE A 25 0.92 16.77 -9.75
CA ILE A 25 2.03 16.14 -10.48
C ILE A 25 2.94 15.34 -9.57
N TRP A 26 3.22 15.84 -8.36
CA TRP A 26 3.98 15.08 -7.37
C TRP A 26 3.32 13.73 -7.05
N LEU A 27 2.00 13.71 -6.90
CA LEU A 27 1.24 12.48 -6.68
C LEU A 27 1.17 11.57 -7.90
N VAL A 28 1.30 12.12 -9.12
CA VAL A 28 1.46 11.29 -10.32
C VAL A 28 2.78 10.52 -10.27
N LEU A 29 3.87 11.13 -9.80
CA LEU A 29 5.15 10.43 -9.63
C LEU A 29 5.02 9.28 -8.63
N PHE A 30 4.36 9.53 -7.50
CA PHE A 30 4.02 8.48 -6.55
C PHE A 30 3.18 7.37 -7.20
N LEU A 31 2.14 7.73 -7.97
CA LEU A 31 1.30 6.73 -8.64
C LEU A 31 2.08 5.87 -9.64
N ILE A 32 3.06 6.45 -10.35
CA ILE A 32 3.93 5.69 -11.26
C ILE A 32 4.72 4.66 -10.47
N GLU A 33 5.42 5.08 -9.42
CA GLU A 33 6.21 4.17 -8.57
C GLU A 33 5.30 3.09 -7.98
N HIS A 34 4.16 3.48 -7.40
CA HIS A 34 3.20 2.58 -6.82
C HIS A 34 2.71 1.51 -7.82
N LEU A 35 2.31 1.91 -9.04
CA LEU A 35 1.84 0.95 -10.04
C LEU A 35 2.97 0.08 -10.61
N LEU A 36 4.18 0.62 -10.76
CA LEU A 36 5.35 -0.17 -11.17
C LEU A 36 5.65 -1.25 -10.12
N THR A 37 5.87 -0.86 -8.87
CA THR A 37 6.15 -1.77 -7.77
C THR A 37 5.07 -2.84 -7.63
N ASN A 38 3.78 -2.48 -7.72
CA ASN A 38 2.70 -3.48 -7.65
C ASN A 38 2.62 -4.39 -8.89
N SER A 39 2.95 -3.88 -10.09
CA SER A 39 2.94 -4.69 -11.31
C SER A 39 3.94 -5.84 -11.28
N GLU A 40 5.06 -5.66 -10.56
CA GLU A 40 6.12 -6.66 -10.38
C GLU A 40 5.64 -7.93 -9.66
N ALA A 41 4.48 -7.91 -8.99
CA ALA A 41 3.87 -9.10 -8.42
C ALA A 41 3.48 -10.13 -9.49
N ALA A 42 3.35 -9.69 -10.75
CA ALA A 42 2.89 -10.53 -11.86
C ALA A 42 3.57 -10.28 -13.22
N LEU A 43 4.35 -9.20 -13.36
CA LEU A 43 4.95 -8.82 -14.64
C LEU A 43 5.95 -9.87 -15.17
N PHE A 44 6.72 -10.47 -14.26
CA PHE A 44 7.69 -11.52 -14.57
C PHE A 44 7.11 -12.90 -14.25
N PHE A 45 6.52 -13.53 -15.27
CA PHE A 45 5.85 -14.83 -15.13
C PHE A 45 6.79 -15.91 -14.58
N GLY A 46 6.37 -16.58 -13.50
CA GLY A 46 7.12 -17.67 -12.89
C GLY A 46 8.23 -17.24 -11.93
N ALA A 47 8.40 -15.93 -11.69
CA ALA A 47 9.33 -15.41 -10.70
C ALA A 47 8.72 -15.31 -9.28
N ASP A 48 7.52 -15.84 -9.07
CA ASP A 48 6.82 -15.85 -7.77
C ASP A 48 6.75 -14.49 -7.05
N GLY A 49 6.82 -13.39 -7.80
CA GLY A 49 6.73 -12.03 -7.28
C GLY A 49 8.03 -11.51 -6.68
N GLU A 50 9.18 -12.10 -7.02
CA GLU A 50 10.50 -11.69 -6.54
C GLU A 50 10.80 -10.19 -6.77
N GLY A 51 10.39 -9.64 -7.91
CA GLY A 51 10.52 -8.20 -8.20
C GLY A 51 9.76 -7.34 -7.19
N PHE A 52 8.50 -7.70 -6.89
CA PHE A 52 7.69 -7.04 -5.88
C PHE A 52 8.35 -7.15 -4.50
N ILE A 53 8.76 -8.36 -4.11
CA ILE A 53 9.41 -8.63 -2.82
C ILE A 53 10.65 -7.74 -2.67
N THR A 54 11.50 -7.69 -3.70
CA THR A 54 12.73 -6.90 -3.72
C THR A 54 12.44 -5.41 -3.56
N MET A 55 11.50 -4.87 -4.33
CA MET A 55 11.16 -3.45 -4.28
C MET A 55 10.53 -3.05 -2.95
N VAL A 56 9.61 -3.85 -2.41
CA VAL A 56 8.99 -3.58 -1.10
C VAL A 56 10.01 -3.69 0.03
N ASN A 57 10.88 -4.70 0.02
CA ASN A 57 11.97 -4.80 0.99
C ASN A 57 12.90 -3.59 0.92
N PHE A 58 13.24 -3.12 -0.28
CA PHE A 58 14.05 -1.91 -0.46
C PHE A 58 13.36 -0.67 0.15
N ILE A 59 12.08 -0.44 -0.15
CA ILE A 59 11.33 0.70 0.40
C ILE A 59 11.30 0.65 1.94
N HIS A 60 11.05 -0.52 2.51
CA HIS A 60 11.01 -0.71 3.96
C HIS A 60 12.38 -0.68 4.64
N SER A 61 13.47 -0.81 3.88
CA SER A 61 14.83 -0.62 4.39
C SER A 61 15.26 0.84 4.48
N LEU A 62 14.48 1.78 3.92
CA LEU A 62 14.83 3.20 3.91
C LEU A 62 14.86 3.78 5.34
N PRO A 63 15.92 4.54 5.69
CA PRO A 63 15.99 5.19 6.98
C PRO A 63 14.91 6.25 7.11
N TYR A 64 14.33 6.37 8.31
CA TYR A 64 13.28 7.34 8.61
C TYR A 64 12.05 7.25 7.69
N LEU A 65 11.73 6.05 7.17
CA LEU A 65 10.57 5.84 6.31
C LEU A 65 9.27 6.52 6.81
N PRO A 66 8.91 6.48 8.11
CA PRO A 66 7.72 7.19 8.59
C PRO A 66 7.76 8.72 8.34
N VAL A 67 8.93 9.34 8.43
CA VAL A 67 9.11 10.77 8.14
C VAL A 67 8.95 11.02 6.65
N VAL A 68 9.54 10.16 5.81
CA VAL A 68 9.42 10.23 4.35
C VAL A 68 7.94 10.10 3.94
N GLU A 69 7.23 9.11 4.49
CA GLU A 69 5.80 8.91 4.24
C GLU A 69 4.97 10.13 4.63
N VAL A 70 5.21 10.73 5.80
CA VAL A 70 4.45 11.91 6.24
C VAL A 70 4.77 13.12 5.36
N ALA A 71 6.05 13.41 5.13
CA ALA A 71 6.50 14.62 4.45
C ALA A 71 6.23 14.59 2.94
N LEU A 72 6.46 13.45 2.29
CA LEU A 72 6.39 13.32 0.84
C LEU A 72 5.08 12.72 0.34
N LEU A 73 4.34 11.99 1.17
CA LEU A 73 3.07 11.37 0.76
C LEU A 73 1.89 12.01 1.49
N LEU A 74 1.78 11.86 2.81
CA LEU A 74 0.60 12.27 3.57
C LEU A 74 0.29 13.77 3.41
N ILE A 75 1.27 14.64 3.67
CA ILE A 75 1.07 16.09 3.59
C ILE A 75 0.70 16.53 2.16
N PRO A 76 1.48 16.19 1.11
CA PRO A 76 1.12 16.52 -0.27
C PRO A 76 -0.25 15.98 -0.70
N PHE A 77 -0.55 14.73 -0.32
CA PHE A 77 -1.80 14.07 -0.64
C PHE A 77 -2.99 14.75 0.03
N SER A 78 -2.90 15.04 1.33
CA SER A 78 -3.94 15.77 2.07
C SER A 78 -4.18 17.17 1.51
N LEU A 79 -3.13 17.93 1.23
CA LEU A 79 -3.26 19.27 0.65
C LEU A 79 -3.89 19.24 -0.75
N HIS A 80 -3.53 18.26 -1.58
CA HIS A 80 -4.15 18.05 -2.88
C HIS A 80 -5.65 17.72 -2.74
N ILE A 81 -6.02 16.80 -1.85
CA ILE A 81 -7.43 16.44 -1.62
C ILE A 81 -8.24 17.62 -1.09
N VAL A 82 -7.77 18.32 -0.06
CA VAL A 82 -8.54 19.39 0.59
C VAL A 82 -8.84 20.52 -0.39
N TRP A 83 -7.85 20.98 -1.17
CA TRP A 83 -8.12 21.97 -2.22
C TRP A 83 -8.88 21.40 -3.40
N GLY A 84 -8.64 20.14 -3.76
CA GLY A 84 -9.39 19.42 -4.80
C GLY A 84 -10.88 19.42 -4.51
N ILE A 85 -11.28 19.04 -3.28
CA ILE A 85 -12.67 19.05 -2.80
C ILE A 85 -13.28 20.45 -2.92
N LYS A 86 -12.55 21.50 -2.50
CA LYS A 86 -13.01 22.88 -2.69
C LYS A 86 -13.31 23.20 -4.16
N TYR A 87 -12.49 22.72 -5.09
CA TYR A 87 -12.72 22.93 -6.52
C TYR A 87 -13.86 22.07 -7.07
N LEU A 88 -14.10 20.88 -6.51
CA LEU A 88 -15.24 20.02 -6.90
C LEU A 88 -16.58 20.71 -6.66
N PHE A 89 -16.75 21.41 -5.53
CA PHE A 89 -17.97 22.17 -5.25
C PHE A 89 -18.20 23.37 -6.17
N THR A 90 -17.19 23.79 -6.93
CA THR A 90 -17.29 24.90 -7.90
C THR A 90 -17.44 24.44 -9.35
N MET A 91 -17.61 23.14 -9.57
CA MET A 91 -17.71 22.53 -10.90
C MET A 91 -18.89 23.11 -11.70
N LYS A 92 -18.63 23.44 -12.97
CA LYS A 92 -19.67 23.72 -13.97
C LYS A 92 -19.46 22.78 -15.14
N GLN A 93 -20.32 21.79 -15.30
CA GLN A 93 -20.27 20.89 -16.45
C GLN A 93 -20.95 21.52 -17.66
N ASN A 94 -20.34 21.35 -18.83
CA ASN A 94 -20.89 21.75 -20.13
C ASN A 94 -20.73 20.66 -21.19
N ALA A 95 -20.40 19.43 -20.77
CA ALA A 95 -20.23 18.27 -21.65
C ALA A 95 -21.55 17.52 -21.93
N TYR A 96 -22.53 17.66 -21.04
CA TYR A 96 -23.82 16.99 -21.10
C TYR A 96 -24.92 18.03 -20.83
N GLY A 97 -26.04 17.91 -21.53
CA GLY A 97 -27.18 18.81 -21.36
C GLY A 97 -28.21 18.64 -22.45
N LYS A 98 -29.43 19.11 -22.19
CA LYS A 98 -30.50 19.30 -23.19
C LYS A 98 -31.18 20.68 -23.05
N ASP A 99 -30.74 21.46 -22.07
CA ASP A 99 -31.34 22.75 -21.71
C ASP A 99 -30.74 23.87 -22.59
N PRO A 100 -31.57 24.61 -23.36
CA PRO A 100 -31.11 25.73 -24.18
C PRO A 100 -30.56 26.92 -23.36
N SER A 101 -30.97 27.06 -22.10
CA SER A 101 -30.51 28.15 -21.21
C SER A 101 -29.12 27.90 -20.61
N HIS A 102 -28.60 26.67 -20.74
CA HIS A 102 -27.27 26.25 -20.32
C HIS A 102 -26.52 25.62 -21.52
N PRO A 103 -25.79 26.44 -22.30
CA PRO A 103 -25.06 25.95 -23.46
C PRO A 103 -24.15 24.76 -23.13
N HIS A 104 -24.31 23.67 -23.87
CA HIS A 104 -23.49 22.47 -23.77
C HIS A 104 -22.79 22.21 -25.11
N LEU A 105 -21.58 21.65 -25.06
CA LEU A 105 -20.73 21.39 -26.21
C LEU A 105 -20.28 19.92 -26.19
N PRO A 106 -21.17 18.98 -26.57
CA PRO A 106 -20.93 17.54 -26.46
C PRO A 106 -19.89 17.03 -27.46
N GLU A 107 -19.62 17.77 -28.54
CA GLU A 107 -18.58 17.41 -29.50
C GLU A 107 -17.16 17.68 -28.97
N ASN A 108 -17.03 18.47 -27.89
CA ASN A 108 -15.75 18.85 -27.35
C ASN A 108 -15.22 17.80 -26.34
N ARG A 109 -14.31 16.96 -26.81
CA ARG A 109 -13.62 15.93 -26.02
C ARG A 109 -12.98 16.46 -24.72
N ARG A 110 -12.50 17.71 -24.70
CA ARG A 110 -11.88 18.31 -23.50
C ARG A 110 -12.92 18.68 -22.44
N ASN A 111 -14.14 19.02 -22.82
CA ASN A 111 -15.23 19.23 -21.87
C ASN A 111 -15.63 17.92 -21.20
N HIS A 112 -15.67 16.81 -21.95
CA HIS A 112 -15.85 15.49 -21.34
C HIS A 112 -14.73 15.14 -20.37
N ALA A 113 -13.47 15.34 -20.78
CA ALA A 113 -12.33 15.07 -19.91
C ALA A 113 -12.35 15.95 -18.65
N TYR A 114 -12.79 17.20 -18.78
CA TYR A 114 -13.06 18.08 -17.63
C TYR A 114 -14.10 17.43 -16.70
N THR A 115 -15.27 17.02 -17.20
CA THR A 115 -16.32 16.43 -16.36
C THR A 115 -15.86 15.13 -15.70
N TRP A 116 -15.24 14.23 -16.45
CA TRP A 116 -14.74 12.95 -15.94
C TRP A 116 -13.63 13.11 -14.91
N GLN A 117 -12.78 14.14 -15.00
CA GLN A 117 -11.78 14.42 -13.95
C GLN A 117 -12.47 14.59 -12.59
N ARG A 118 -13.62 15.27 -12.54
CA ARG A 118 -14.35 15.56 -11.29
C ARG A 118 -15.10 14.34 -10.79
N ILE A 119 -15.74 13.59 -11.68
CA ILE A 119 -16.40 12.33 -11.33
C ILE A 119 -15.39 11.36 -10.73
N THR A 120 -14.26 11.14 -11.42
CA THR A 120 -13.18 10.29 -10.89
C THR A 120 -12.59 10.84 -9.60
N SER A 121 -12.50 12.16 -9.40
CA SER A 121 -12.04 12.73 -8.12
C SER A 121 -12.90 12.27 -6.95
N TRP A 122 -14.24 12.35 -7.07
CA TRP A 122 -15.15 11.91 -6.00
C TRP A 122 -15.00 10.43 -5.68
N LEU A 123 -14.91 9.60 -6.72
CA LEU A 123 -14.69 8.17 -6.59
C LEU A 123 -13.35 7.86 -5.91
N LEU A 124 -12.30 8.57 -6.30
CA LEU A 124 -10.94 8.36 -5.78
C LEU A 124 -10.78 8.81 -4.33
N VAL A 125 -11.48 9.85 -3.88
CA VAL A 125 -11.46 10.22 -2.46
C VAL A 125 -11.93 9.06 -1.59
N ILE A 126 -13.05 8.42 -1.95
CA ILE A 126 -13.57 7.25 -1.22
C ILE A 126 -12.61 6.08 -1.36
N PHE A 127 -12.18 5.78 -2.59
CA PHE A 127 -11.30 4.65 -2.84
C PHE A 127 -9.97 4.75 -2.09
N VAL A 128 -9.31 5.91 -2.09
CA VAL A 128 -8.00 6.03 -1.44
C VAL A 128 -8.14 5.92 0.08
N ILE A 129 -9.21 6.45 0.68
CA ILE A 129 -9.47 6.24 2.12
C ILE A 129 -9.61 4.74 2.42
N LEU A 130 -10.41 4.02 1.63
CA LEU A 130 -10.60 2.57 1.83
C LEU A 130 -9.33 1.77 1.54
N HIS A 131 -8.62 2.09 0.47
CA HIS A 131 -7.41 1.43 0.02
C HIS A 131 -6.27 1.60 1.03
N VAL A 132 -5.99 2.84 1.46
CA VAL A 132 -4.98 3.12 2.48
C VAL A 132 -5.41 2.56 3.83
N GLY A 133 -6.69 2.72 4.20
CA GLY A 133 -7.29 2.09 5.38
C GLY A 133 -6.99 0.59 5.44
N GLN A 134 -7.27 -0.12 4.35
CA GLN A 134 -7.06 -1.55 4.23
C GLN A 134 -5.58 -1.92 4.28
N MET A 135 -4.73 -1.31 3.45
CA MET A 135 -3.34 -1.76 3.28
C MET A 135 -2.40 -1.26 4.39
N ARG A 136 -2.64 -0.07 4.94
CA ARG A 136 -1.77 0.54 5.97
C ARG A 136 -2.15 0.16 7.39
N PHE A 137 -3.42 -0.16 7.65
CA PHE A 137 -3.89 -0.39 9.02
C PHE A 137 -4.49 -1.77 9.25
N LEU A 138 -5.26 -2.32 8.30
CA LEU A 138 -5.93 -3.61 8.50
C LEU A 138 -5.08 -4.81 8.06
N LYS A 139 -4.30 -4.65 7.00
CA LYS A 139 -3.45 -5.69 6.40
C LYS A 139 -1.96 -5.41 6.56
N TYR A 140 -1.58 -4.48 7.43
CA TYR A 140 -0.15 -4.23 7.67
C TYR A 140 0.48 -5.42 8.38
N PRO A 141 1.66 -5.92 7.95
CA PRO A 141 2.31 -7.06 8.60
C PRO A 141 2.71 -6.76 10.04
N GLU A 142 2.36 -7.67 10.95
CA GLU A 142 2.81 -7.60 12.34
C GLU A 142 4.25 -8.13 12.45
N THR A 143 5.11 -7.43 13.19
CA THR A 143 6.52 -7.81 13.33
C THR A 143 6.75 -8.52 14.65
N VAL A 144 7.42 -9.68 14.60
CA VAL A 144 7.81 -10.46 15.78
C VAL A 144 9.30 -10.76 15.71
N ARG A 145 9.99 -10.70 16.85
CA ARG A 145 11.42 -11.02 16.93
C ARG A 145 11.63 -12.39 17.58
N LEU A 146 12.31 -13.27 16.87
CA LEU A 146 12.65 -14.62 17.34
C LEU A 146 14.17 -14.80 17.25
N GLY A 147 14.84 -14.82 18.41
CA GLY A 147 16.30 -14.74 18.46
C GLY A 147 16.79 -13.38 17.94
N ASP A 148 17.61 -13.41 16.90
CA ASP A 148 18.20 -12.22 16.28
C ASP A 148 17.52 -11.77 14.99
N GLU A 149 16.52 -12.52 14.53
CA GLU A 149 15.82 -12.30 13.27
C GLU A 149 14.41 -11.76 13.51
N ASP A 150 13.97 -10.86 12.63
CA ASP A 150 12.60 -10.34 12.62
C ASP A 150 11.77 -11.12 11.58
N TYR A 151 10.54 -11.46 11.98
CA TYR A 151 9.58 -12.17 11.14
C TYR A 151 8.30 -11.35 11.01
N PHE A 152 7.62 -11.53 9.88
CA PHE A 152 6.43 -10.77 9.51
C PHE A 152 5.23 -11.69 9.41
N LEU A 153 4.21 -11.38 10.20
CA LEU A 153 2.98 -12.16 10.32
C LEU A 153 1.84 -11.47 9.58
N VAL A 154 1.11 -12.21 8.76
CA VAL A 154 -0.10 -11.73 8.07
C VAL A 154 -1.19 -12.78 8.12
N LYS A 155 -2.43 -12.33 8.31
CA LYS A 155 -3.61 -13.19 8.25
C LYS A 155 -4.16 -13.21 6.83
N VAL A 156 -4.38 -14.41 6.28
CA VAL A 156 -4.99 -14.62 4.96
C VAL A 156 -6.06 -15.70 5.01
N SER A 157 -6.94 -15.74 4.01
CA SER A 157 -7.86 -16.84 3.82
C SER A 157 -7.15 -18.03 3.17
N GLU A 158 -7.46 -19.25 3.60
CA GLU A 158 -7.00 -20.49 2.98
C GLU A 158 -7.53 -20.64 1.55
N ASP A 159 -6.78 -21.36 0.72
CA ASP A 159 -7.20 -21.87 -0.59
C ASP A 159 -6.28 -23.02 -1.02
N ALA A 160 -6.66 -23.73 -2.08
CA ALA A 160 -5.97 -24.94 -2.53
C ALA A 160 -4.52 -24.70 -3.00
N GLY A 161 -4.17 -23.49 -3.41
CA GLY A 161 -2.81 -23.17 -3.87
C GLY A 161 -1.90 -22.64 -2.77
N LEU A 162 -2.46 -22.23 -1.63
CA LEU A 162 -1.70 -21.63 -0.54
C LEU A 162 -0.54 -22.51 -0.04
N PRO A 163 -0.69 -23.84 0.16
CA PRO A 163 0.42 -24.68 0.62
C PRO A 163 1.61 -24.70 -0.36
N THR A 164 1.31 -24.74 -1.66
CA THR A 164 2.33 -24.82 -2.71
C THR A 164 3.06 -23.47 -2.85
N VAL A 165 2.33 -22.34 -2.84
CA VAL A 165 2.94 -21.01 -2.83
C VAL A 165 3.77 -20.79 -1.56
N ALA A 166 3.26 -21.20 -0.40
CA ALA A 166 3.98 -21.09 0.86
C ALA A 166 5.30 -21.86 0.83
N ALA A 167 5.31 -23.08 0.27
CA ALA A 167 6.53 -23.87 0.11
C ALA A 167 7.55 -23.19 -0.82
N ARG A 168 7.12 -22.62 -1.95
CA ARG A 168 8.03 -21.92 -2.89
C ARG A 168 8.65 -20.66 -2.28
N LEU A 169 7.88 -19.93 -1.49
CA LEU A 169 8.31 -18.67 -0.88
C LEU A 169 8.95 -18.84 0.51
N GLY A 170 9.05 -20.07 1.03
CA GLY A 170 9.60 -20.34 2.36
C GLY A 170 8.78 -19.71 3.49
N ILE A 171 7.45 -19.80 3.39
CA ILE A 171 6.49 -19.23 4.34
C ILE A 171 5.99 -20.34 5.28
N ASP A 172 6.06 -20.10 6.58
CA ASP A 172 5.47 -20.98 7.57
C ASP A 172 3.98 -20.64 7.76
N THR A 173 3.16 -21.67 7.97
CA THR A 173 1.69 -21.51 8.07
C THR A 173 1.16 -21.97 9.42
N TYR A 174 0.33 -21.15 10.04
CA TYR A 174 -0.23 -21.38 11.37
C TYR A 174 -1.76 -21.34 11.32
N THR A 175 -2.37 -22.52 11.36
CA THR A 175 -3.82 -22.72 11.50
C THR A 175 -4.24 -22.61 12.96
N SER A 176 -5.52 -22.40 13.26
CA SER A 176 -6.01 -22.34 14.65
C SER A 176 -5.62 -23.57 15.50
N PRO A 177 -5.67 -24.81 14.99
CA PRO A 177 -5.16 -25.98 15.72
C PRO A 177 -3.65 -25.93 15.97
N LEU A 178 -2.87 -25.46 15.00
CA LEU A 178 -1.41 -25.32 15.14
C LEU A 178 -1.05 -24.26 16.17
N ILE A 179 -1.72 -23.10 16.17
CA ILE A 179 -1.50 -22.05 17.18
C ILE A 179 -1.77 -22.58 18.60
N LYS A 180 -2.88 -23.31 18.78
CA LYS A 180 -3.18 -23.96 20.07
C LYS A 180 -2.13 -25.03 20.46
N ALA A 181 -1.59 -25.74 19.47
CA ALA A 181 -0.51 -26.69 19.69
C ALA A 181 0.79 -26.00 20.11
N GLU A 182 1.16 -24.89 19.45
CA GLU A 182 2.32 -24.07 19.81
C GLU A 182 2.21 -23.55 21.24
N ARG A 183 1.06 -23.00 21.64
CA ARG A 183 0.81 -22.59 23.02
C ARG A 183 1.05 -23.73 24.01
N ARG A 184 0.43 -24.89 23.77
CA ARG A 184 0.59 -26.06 24.65
C ARG A 184 2.05 -26.54 24.71
N ASN A 185 2.73 -26.60 23.58
CA ASN A 185 4.13 -27.02 23.49
C ASN A 185 5.04 -26.06 24.26
N PHE A 186 4.80 -24.76 24.13
CA PHE A 186 5.51 -23.73 24.88
C PHE A 186 5.31 -23.83 26.39
N GLU A 187 4.09 -24.05 26.88
CA GLU A 187 3.87 -24.21 28.33
C GLU A 187 4.62 -25.41 28.91
N MET A 188 4.67 -26.52 28.17
CA MET A 188 5.46 -27.70 28.57
C MET A 188 6.97 -27.40 28.57
N GLU A 189 7.47 -26.74 27.52
CA GLU A 189 8.87 -26.35 27.40
C GLU A 189 9.29 -25.33 28.48
N LYS A 190 8.48 -24.29 28.71
CA LYS A 190 8.68 -23.26 29.73
C LYS A 190 8.83 -23.89 31.10
N LYS A 191 7.91 -24.79 31.47
CA LYS A 191 7.97 -25.53 32.75
C LYS A 191 9.25 -26.38 32.87
N ALA A 192 9.62 -27.09 31.79
CA ALA A 192 10.82 -27.93 31.79
C ALA A 192 12.11 -27.10 31.90
N ARG A 193 12.24 -26.01 31.13
CA ARG A 193 13.44 -25.15 31.12
C ARG A 193 13.61 -24.38 32.43
N ILE A 194 12.53 -23.86 33.02
CA ILE A 194 12.58 -23.17 34.32
C ILE A 194 13.01 -24.15 35.42
N SER A 195 12.39 -25.33 35.50
CA SER A 195 12.78 -26.36 36.48
C SER A 195 14.24 -26.77 36.34
N THR A 196 14.73 -26.96 35.11
CA THR A 196 16.13 -27.30 34.85
C THR A 196 17.08 -26.16 35.24
N ALA A 197 16.71 -24.91 34.97
CA ALA A 197 17.49 -23.73 35.34
C ALA A 197 17.56 -23.56 36.87
N GLU A 198 16.44 -23.69 37.57
CA GLU A 198 16.38 -23.62 39.04
C GLU A 198 17.22 -24.72 39.70
N ALA A 199 17.12 -25.97 39.20
CA ALA A 199 17.93 -27.08 39.70
C ALA A 199 19.43 -26.82 39.48
N ARG A 200 19.80 -26.27 38.32
CA ARG A 200 21.19 -25.90 38.01
C ARG A 200 21.69 -24.77 38.92
N ASP A 201 20.91 -23.71 39.09
CA ASP A 201 21.29 -22.55 39.90
C ASP A 201 21.48 -22.97 41.37
N ALA A 202 20.61 -23.84 41.89
CA ALA A 202 20.76 -24.43 43.22
C ALA A 202 22.09 -25.22 43.36
N ILE A 203 22.45 -26.03 42.36
CA ILE A 203 23.71 -26.78 42.34
C ILE A 203 24.91 -25.82 42.27
N VAL A 204 24.89 -24.82 41.38
CA VAL A 204 26.00 -23.86 41.22
C VAL A 204 26.20 -23.05 42.50
N SER A 205 25.12 -22.60 43.12
CA SER A 205 25.15 -21.89 44.41
C SER A 205 25.80 -22.74 45.51
N LEU A 206 25.46 -24.04 45.59
CA LEU A 206 26.05 -24.97 46.54
C LEU A 206 27.56 -25.15 46.37
N PHE A 207 28.08 -25.14 45.13
CA PHE A 207 29.50 -25.41 44.86
C PHE A 207 30.38 -24.16 44.79
N THR A 208 29.83 -23.01 44.38
CA THR A 208 30.62 -21.80 44.08
C THR A 208 30.32 -20.63 45.01
N GLY A 209 29.19 -20.67 45.74
CA GLY A 209 28.71 -19.53 46.53
C GLY A 209 28.30 -18.30 45.70
N GLN A 210 28.26 -18.42 44.36
CA GLN A 210 27.82 -17.38 43.43
C GLN A 210 26.49 -17.78 42.78
N GLU A 211 25.56 -16.83 42.61
CA GLU A 211 24.37 -17.03 41.78
C GLU A 211 24.73 -16.98 40.28
N SER A 212 24.27 -17.96 39.50
CA SER A 212 24.41 -17.99 38.03
C SER A 212 23.38 -17.10 37.30
N LEU A 213 23.36 -15.81 37.63
CA LEU A 213 22.39 -14.84 37.13
C LEU A 213 22.36 -14.73 35.59
N GLU A 214 23.50 -14.84 34.93
CA GLU A 214 23.65 -14.56 33.48
C GLU A 214 23.04 -15.64 32.57
N LYS A 215 23.12 -16.94 32.93
CA LYS A 215 22.50 -18.00 32.12
C LYS A 215 20.99 -18.07 32.32
N SER A 216 20.54 -17.77 33.53
CA SER A 216 19.11 -17.71 33.85
C SER A 216 18.44 -16.49 33.21
N SER A 217 19.15 -15.38 33.00
CA SER A 217 18.62 -14.24 32.23
C SER A 217 18.46 -14.52 30.74
N VAL A 218 19.39 -15.23 30.11
CA VAL A 218 19.28 -15.59 28.67
C VAL A 218 18.09 -16.52 28.44
N ILE A 219 17.91 -17.56 29.28
CA ILE A 219 16.75 -18.47 29.17
C ILE A 219 15.43 -17.70 29.34
N ARG A 220 15.36 -16.77 30.29
CA ARG A 220 14.17 -15.93 30.49
C ARG A 220 13.89 -15.08 29.24
N GLN A 221 14.91 -14.45 28.67
CA GLN A 221 14.76 -13.65 27.45
C GLN A 221 14.26 -14.49 26.26
N GLU A 222 14.80 -15.70 26.05
CA GLU A 222 14.32 -16.61 25.00
C GLU A 222 12.86 -17.00 25.22
N LEU A 223 12.48 -17.33 26.46
CA LEU A 223 11.10 -17.68 26.81
C LEU A 223 10.15 -16.49 26.62
N GLU A 224 10.55 -15.28 27.01
CA GLU A 224 9.77 -14.06 26.80
C GLU A 224 9.58 -13.73 25.32
N GLN A 225 10.61 -13.92 24.48
CA GLN A 225 10.49 -13.76 23.04
C GLN A 225 9.49 -14.76 22.45
N LYS A 226 9.60 -16.04 22.84
CA LYS A 226 8.68 -17.10 22.37
C LYS A 226 7.25 -16.89 22.89
N GLU A 227 7.08 -16.42 24.11
CA GLU A 227 5.77 -16.08 24.69
C GLU A 227 5.08 -14.98 23.88
N ARG A 228 5.78 -13.87 23.62
CA ARG A 228 5.29 -12.77 22.78
C ARG A 228 4.93 -13.22 21.38
N PHE A 229 5.72 -14.10 20.78
CA PHE A 229 5.41 -14.67 19.47
C PHE A 229 4.07 -15.42 19.47
N ILE A 230 3.83 -16.29 20.46
CA ILE A 230 2.58 -17.06 20.52
C ILE A 230 1.40 -16.16 20.87
N GLU A 231 1.58 -15.18 21.77
CA GLU A 231 0.56 -14.15 22.04
C GLU A 231 0.18 -13.40 20.76
N GLN A 232 1.16 -13.10 19.91
CA GLN A 232 0.90 -12.44 18.64
C GLN A 232 0.20 -13.35 17.64
N LEU A 233 0.51 -14.64 17.58
CA LEU A 233 -0.27 -15.59 16.78
C LEU A 233 -1.74 -15.66 17.25
N GLU A 234 -1.97 -15.66 18.56
CA GLU A 234 -3.30 -15.72 19.14
C GLU A 234 -4.12 -14.44 18.93
N SER A 235 -3.46 -13.27 18.81
CA SER A 235 -4.13 -11.97 18.61
C SER A 235 -4.90 -11.88 17.28
N PHE A 236 -4.51 -12.65 16.26
CA PHE A 236 -5.15 -12.62 14.93
C PHE A 236 -6.59 -13.17 14.90
N SER A 237 -7.05 -13.87 15.96
CA SER A 237 -8.39 -14.43 16.10
C SER A 237 -8.96 -15.01 14.79
N LEU A 238 -8.47 -16.19 14.41
CA LEU A 238 -8.79 -16.84 13.13
C LEU A 238 -10.22 -17.38 13.08
N LYS A 239 -10.93 -17.08 11.98
CA LYS A 239 -12.20 -17.72 11.60
C LYS A 239 -11.94 -19.06 10.88
N HIS A 240 -13.01 -19.77 10.55
CA HIS A 240 -12.91 -20.98 9.72
C HIS A 240 -12.30 -20.64 8.36
N GLN A 241 -11.29 -21.41 7.91
CA GLN A 241 -10.52 -21.19 6.68
C GLN A 241 -9.65 -19.91 6.68
N GLU A 242 -9.17 -19.46 7.84
CA GLU A 242 -8.15 -18.42 7.94
C GLU A 242 -6.86 -19.00 8.55
N VAL A 243 -5.71 -18.50 8.09
CA VAL A 243 -4.38 -18.87 8.60
C VAL A 243 -3.52 -17.63 8.81
N VAL A 244 -2.59 -17.73 9.76
CA VAL A 244 -1.48 -16.79 9.87
C VAL A 244 -0.30 -17.33 9.08
N LEU A 245 0.27 -16.49 8.21
CA LEU A 245 1.49 -16.76 7.50
C LEU A 245 2.64 -16.05 8.21
N MET A 246 3.78 -16.72 8.32
CA MET A 246 5.02 -16.14 8.82
C MET A 246 6.07 -16.15 7.71
N SER A 247 6.68 -14.99 7.48
CA SER A 247 7.73 -14.82 6.46
C SER A 247 8.93 -14.09 7.04
N LYS A 248 10.11 -14.32 6.45
CA LYS A 248 11.37 -13.69 6.87
C LYS A 248 11.56 -12.26 6.39
N ASN A 249 10.76 -11.81 5.44
CA ASN A 249 10.87 -10.47 4.88
C ASN A 249 9.49 -9.85 4.64
N ILE A 250 9.41 -8.54 4.79
CA ILE A 250 8.14 -7.82 4.77
C ILE A 250 7.51 -7.78 3.37
N GLY A 251 8.34 -7.83 2.32
CA GLY A 251 7.90 -7.92 0.93
C GLY A 251 7.05 -9.16 0.67
N THR A 252 7.47 -10.34 1.15
CA THR A 252 6.70 -11.58 1.07
C THR A 252 5.37 -11.46 1.81
N ALA A 253 5.36 -10.87 3.01
CA ALA A 253 4.13 -10.64 3.77
C ALA A 253 3.13 -9.75 3.00
N PHE A 254 3.59 -8.63 2.44
CA PHE A 254 2.75 -7.77 1.59
C PHE A 254 2.28 -8.48 0.32
N LEU A 255 3.14 -9.27 -0.34
CA LEU A 255 2.77 -10.02 -1.53
C LEU A 255 1.59 -10.97 -1.23
N MET A 256 1.62 -11.64 -0.08
CA MET A 256 0.54 -12.53 0.33
C MET A 256 -0.76 -11.79 0.64
N ASN A 257 -0.69 -10.57 1.18
CA ASN A 257 -1.88 -9.71 1.33
C ASN A 257 -2.49 -9.30 -0.02
N VAL A 258 -1.65 -8.99 -1.00
CA VAL A 258 -2.09 -8.66 -2.37
C VAL A 258 -2.72 -9.88 -3.03
N ARG A 259 -2.06 -11.05 -2.96
CA ARG A 259 -2.58 -12.35 -3.41
C ARG A 259 -3.96 -12.65 -2.82
N ASP A 260 -4.08 -12.55 -1.50
CA ASP A 260 -5.33 -12.83 -0.77
C ASP A 260 -6.47 -11.88 -1.21
N THR A 261 -6.15 -10.60 -1.41
CA THR A 261 -7.13 -9.60 -1.87
C THR A 261 -7.66 -9.92 -3.26
N PHE A 262 -6.79 -10.30 -4.20
CA PHE A 262 -7.16 -10.56 -5.59
C PHE A 262 -7.65 -11.98 -5.89
N LYS A 263 -7.72 -12.86 -4.87
CA LYS A 263 -8.50 -14.10 -4.93
C LYS A 263 -9.99 -13.83 -5.12
N SER A 264 -10.50 -12.71 -4.60
CA SER A 264 -11.92 -12.34 -4.69
C SER A 264 -12.27 -11.71 -6.04
N PRO A 265 -13.21 -12.29 -6.82
CA PRO A 265 -13.65 -11.72 -8.10
C PRO A 265 -14.23 -10.31 -7.98
N LEU A 266 -14.91 -10.03 -6.87
CA LEU A 266 -15.42 -8.69 -6.59
C LEU A 266 -14.29 -7.67 -6.45
N MET A 267 -13.22 -8.04 -5.74
CA MET A 267 -12.06 -7.16 -5.55
C MET A 267 -11.32 -6.91 -6.86
N LEU A 268 -11.17 -7.93 -7.72
CA LEU A 268 -10.60 -7.76 -9.07
C LEU A 268 -11.35 -6.69 -9.87
N ILE A 269 -12.69 -6.77 -9.90
CA ILE A 269 -13.52 -5.82 -10.66
C ILE A 269 -13.48 -4.42 -10.03
N LEU A 270 -13.65 -4.31 -8.71
CA LEU A 270 -13.65 -3.02 -8.01
C LEU A 270 -12.30 -2.32 -8.14
N TYR A 271 -11.19 -3.01 -7.89
CA TYR A 271 -9.86 -2.42 -8.04
C TYR A 271 -9.56 -2.06 -9.50
N SER A 272 -10.00 -2.86 -10.48
CA SER A 272 -9.83 -2.51 -11.90
C SER A 272 -10.54 -1.20 -12.24
N PHE A 273 -11.77 -1.01 -11.77
CA PHE A 273 -12.51 0.23 -11.96
C PHE A 273 -11.79 1.43 -11.35
N PHE A 274 -11.34 1.32 -10.10
CA PHE A 274 -10.68 2.44 -9.41
C PHE A 274 -9.27 2.73 -9.94
N VAL A 275 -8.51 1.72 -10.36
CA VAL A 275 -7.22 1.92 -11.04
C VAL A 275 -7.42 2.66 -12.36
N LEU A 276 -8.42 2.28 -13.17
CA LEU A 276 -8.72 2.99 -14.41
C LEU A 276 -9.15 4.45 -14.14
N ALA A 277 -9.94 4.69 -13.08
CA ALA A 277 -10.29 6.04 -12.64
C ALA A 277 -9.05 6.85 -12.20
N ALA A 278 -8.15 6.26 -11.43
CA ALA A 278 -6.91 6.89 -10.94
C ALA A 278 -5.99 7.27 -12.10
N VAL A 279 -5.78 6.33 -13.02
CA VAL A 279 -4.91 6.51 -14.19
C VAL A 279 -5.49 7.54 -15.15
N PHE A 280 -6.81 7.55 -15.37
CA PHE A 280 -7.46 8.62 -16.12
C PHE A 280 -7.25 9.98 -15.44
N HIS A 281 -7.51 10.07 -14.12
CA HIS A 281 -7.38 11.30 -13.36
C HIS A 281 -5.95 11.85 -13.41
N ALA A 282 -4.95 11.00 -13.21
CA ALA A 282 -3.53 11.35 -13.28
C ALA A 282 -3.13 11.83 -14.68
N SER A 283 -3.49 11.08 -15.72
CA SER A 283 -3.08 11.36 -17.10
C SER A 283 -3.71 12.64 -17.64
N ASN A 284 -4.99 12.87 -17.35
CA ASN A 284 -5.65 14.12 -17.71
C ASN A 284 -5.16 15.30 -16.85
N GLY A 285 -4.68 15.02 -15.63
CA GLY A 285 -3.94 15.95 -14.78
C GLY A 285 -2.62 16.42 -15.42
N ILE A 286 -1.83 15.50 -16.00
CA ILE A 286 -0.58 15.84 -16.72
C ILE A 286 -0.85 16.82 -17.85
N TRP A 287 -1.85 16.53 -18.69
CA TRP A 287 -2.22 17.45 -19.76
C TRP A 287 -2.61 18.83 -19.21
N SER A 288 -3.46 18.86 -18.18
CA SER A 288 -3.94 20.12 -17.58
C SER A 288 -2.80 20.92 -16.95
N PHE A 289 -1.85 20.24 -16.31
CA PHE A 289 -0.64 20.85 -15.77
C PHE A 289 0.18 21.49 -16.88
N ALA A 290 0.49 20.77 -17.95
CA ALA A 290 1.33 21.27 -19.05
C ALA A 290 0.74 22.54 -19.70
N VAL A 291 -0.58 22.57 -19.91
CA VAL A 291 -1.26 23.76 -20.47
C VAL A 291 -1.27 24.91 -19.47
N THR A 292 -1.71 24.65 -18.24
CA THR A 292 -1.86 25.72 -17.25
C THR A 292 -0.52 26.34 -16.91
N TRP A 293 0.55 25.56 -16.78
CA TRP A 293 1.92 26.03 -16.49
C TRP A 293 2.65 26.60 -17.70
N GLY A 294 2.00 26.65 -18.87
CA GLY A 294 2.56 27.28 -20.06
C GLY A 294 3.64 26.46 -20.76
N LEU A 295 3.79 25.18 -20.41
CA LEU A 295 4.70 24.25 -21.11
C LEU A 295 4.25 24.00 -22.55
N CYS A 296 2.94 24.05 -22.81
CA CYS A 296 2.37 23.92 -24.16
C CYS A 296 1.21 24.91 -24.40
N LEU A 297 1.53 26.07 -24.96
CA LEU A 297 0.53 27.11 -25.26
C LEU A 297 -0.12 26.96 -26.64
N SER A 298 0.61 26.44 -27.64
CA SER A 298 0.10 26.31 -29.01
C SER A 298 -0.90 25.17 -29.14
N VAL A 299 -1.91 25.33 -30.00
CA VAL A 299 -2.93 24.29 -30.28
C VAL A 299 -2.28 22.97 -30.71
N ARG A 300 -1.23 23.04 -31.55
CA ARG A 300 -0.46 21.86 -31.97
C ARG A 300 0.22 21.18 -30.79
N GLY A 301 0.87 21.96 -29.91
CA GLY A 301 1.52 21.45 -28.70
C GLY A 301 0.53 20.79 -27.75
N GLN A 302 -0.63 21.40 -27.51
CA GLN A 302 -1.68 20.84 -26.66
C GLN A 302 -2.20 19.48 -27.19
N ARG A 303 -2.35 19.32 -28.51
CA ARG A 303 -2.72 18.04 -29.14
C ARG A 303 -1.62 16.98 -29.02
N ILE A 304 -0.35 17.37 -29.07
CA ILE A 304 0.77 16.44 -28.85
C ILE A 304 0.78 15.95 -27.41
N VAL A 305 0.70 16.87 -26.44
CA VAL A 305 0.64 16.51 -25.01
C VAL A 305 -0.58 15.66 -24.70
N GLU A 306 -1.71 15.90 -25.38
CA GLU A 306 -2.89 15.04 -25.25
C GLU A 306 -2.59 13.59 -25.68
N LYS A 307 -1.96 13.39 -26.84
CA LYS A 307 -1.56 12.06 -27.31
C LYS A 307 -0.57 11.38 -26.36
N ILE A 308 0.41 12.12 -25.86
CA ILE A 308 1.38 11.61 -24.86
C ILE A 308 0.64 11.18 -23.59
N SER A 309 -0.30 12.00 -23.12
CA SER A 309 -1.10 11.69 -21.92
C SER A 309 -1.96 10.44 -22.12
N PHE A 310 -2.52 10.22 -23.32
CA PHE A 310 -3.23 8.98 -23.64
C PHE A 310 -2.33 7.75 -23.67
N ALA A 311 -1.12 7.84 -24.26
CA ALA A 311 -0.16 6.74 -24.26
C ALA A 311 0.28 6.40 -22.84
N PHE A 312 0.57 7.43 -22.03
CA PHE A 312 0.90 7.28 -20.62
C PHE A 312 -0.24 6.64 -19.81
N MET A 313 -1.49 7.06 -20.07
CA MET A 313 -2.68 6.44 -19.49
C MET A 313 -2.78 4.95 -19.82
N ALA A 314 -2.55 4.56 -21.07
CA ALA A 314 -2.59 3.16 -21.48
C ALA A 314 -1.49 2.32 -20.79
N LEU A 315 -0.28 2.87 -20.65
CA LEU A 315 0.82 2.22 -19.94
C LEU A 315 0.49 1.99 -18.47
N LEU A 316 0.08 3.04 -17.74
CA LEU A 316 -0.27 2.90 -16.33
C LEU A 316 -1.48 1.98 -16.12
N ALA A 317 -2.46 2.01 -17.02
CA ALA A 317 -3.59 1.10 -16.97
C ALA A 317 -3.13 -0.35 -17.14
N PHE A 318 -2.20 -0.62 -18.06
CA PHE A 318 -1.59 -1.94 -18.20
C PHE A 318 -0.90 -2.38 -16.91
N LEU A 319 -0.01 -1.55 -16.33
CA LEU A 319 0.72 -1.86 -15.09
C LEU A 319 -0.24 -2.15 -13.91
N GLY A 320 -1.28 -1.34 -13.76
CA GLY A 320 -2.26 -1.57 -12.71
C GLY A 320 -3.13 -2.81 -12.93
N LEU A 321 -3.55 -3.07 -14.16
CA LEU A 321 -4.38 -4.23 -14.47
C LEU A 321 -3.58 -5.55 -14.41
N ILE A 322 -2.31 -5.56 -14.81
CA ILE A 322 -1.47 -6.76 -14.66
C ILE A 322 -1.20 -7.06 -13.18
N ALA A 323 -1.02 -6.04 -12.33
CA ALA A 323 -0.93 -6.24 -10.88
C ALA A 323 -2.20 -6.90 -10.31
N ILE A 324 -3.38 -6.47 -10.75
CA ILE A 324 -4.66 -6.99 -10.26
C ILE A 324 -4.91 -8.42 -10.76
N TRP A 325 -4.92 -8.61 -12.07
CA TRP A 325 -5.35 -9.87 -12.69
C TRP A 325 -4.22 -10.90 -12.70
N GLY A 326 -2.98 -10.47 -12.86
CA GLY A 326 -1.83 -11.36 -12.97
C GLY A 326 -1.39 -11.96 -11.63
N THR A 327 -1.49 -11.21 -10.52
CA THR A 327 -0.94 -11.65 -9.23
C THR A 327 -1.55 -12.97 -8.78
N TYR A 328 -2.87 -13.04 -8.67
CA TYR A 328 -3.53 -14.27 -8.24
C TYR A 328 -3.69 -15.27 -9.39
N LEU A 329 -4.11 -14.85 -10.60
CA LEU A 329 -4.51 -15.81 -11.63
C LEU A 329 -3.34 -16.46 -12.37
N ILE A 330 -2.20 -15.76 -12.47
CA ILE A 330 -1.07 -16.21 -13.28
C ILE A 330 0.08 -16.66 -12.38
N ASN A 331 0.47 -15.82 -11.42
CA ASN A 331 1.74 -16.04 -10.71
C ASN A 331 1.58 -16.80 -9.39
N LEU A 332 0.52 -16.54 -8.62
CA LEU A 332 0.39 -17.04 -7.24
C LEU A 332 -0.89 -17.85 -7.01
N LYS A 333 -1.49 -18.42 -8.07
CA LYS A 333 -2.71 -19.24 -7.92
C LYS A 333 -2.41 -20.56 -7.21
N TYR A 334 -1.33 -21.21 -7.61
CA TYR A 334 -0.83 -22.50 -7.12
C TYR A 334 0.65 -22.38 -6.87
#